data_AF-A0A257MY86-F1
#
_entry.id   AF-A0A257MY86-F1
#
_cell.length_a   1.000
_cell.length_b   1.000
_cell.length_c   1.000
_cell.angle_alpha   90.00
_cell.angle_beta   90.00
_cell.angle_gamma   90.00
#
_symmetry.space_group_name_H-M   'P 1'
#
loop_
_entity.id
_entity.type
_entity.pdbx_description
1 polymer ?
#
loop_
_entity_poly.entity_id
_entity_poly.type
_entity_poly.pdbx_seq_one_letter_code
_entity_poly.pdbx_strand_id
1 'polypeptide(L)'
;MPLSKINSFVYSYIRFIEMLGVMMRIFSFSLVSWMGADSPFLFVWAFNTADAVILSWCAILKKDSAYTLLNVFWVLVGIVGMLRASSLSFLAIKAAVLQWLAHTTNLLT
;
A
#
# COMPACT_ATOMS: atom_id res chain seq x y z
N MET A 1 9.49 8.63 -19.69
CA MET A 1 8.40 8.93 -20.65
C MET A 1 7.70 10.20 -20.19
N PRO A 2 7.31 11.14 -21.07
CA PRO A 2 6.59 12.34 -20.65
C PRO A 2 5.23 11.95 -20.03
N LEU A 3 4.84 12.61 -18.93
CA LEU A 3 3.58 12.36 -18.21
C LEU A 3 2.35 12.30 -19.14
N SER A 4 2.39 13.08 -20.23
CA SER A 4 1.33 13.12 -21.24
C SER A 4 1.08 11.78 -21.93
N LYS A 5 2.13 10.98 -22.20
CA LYS A 5 2.00 9.67 -22.85
C LYS A 5 1.44 8.60 -21.92
N ILE A 6 1.87 8.61 -20.65
CA ILE A 6 1.37 7.68 -19.63
C ILE A 6 -0.11 7.95 -19.35
N ASN A 7 -0.48 9.22 -19.18
CA ASN A 7 -1.88 9.61 -18.97
C ASN A 7 -2.74 9.26 -20.19
N SER A 8 -2.26 9.49 -21.41
CA SER A 8 -3.00 9.13 -22.64
C SER A 8 -3.25 7.63 -22.75
N PHE A 9 -2.29 6.78 -22.35
CA PHE A 9 -2.48 5.34 -22.32
C PHE A 9 -3.53 4.93 -21.27
N VAL A 10 -3.42 5.48 -20.06
CA VAL A 10 -4.39 5.19 -18.99
C VAL A 10 -5.79 5.67 -19.37
N TYR A 11 -5.94 6.82 -20.02
CA TYR A 11 -7.23 7.31 -20.52
C TYR A 11 -7.85 6.35 -21.54
N SER A 12 -7.07 5.84 -22.49
CA SER A 12 -7.58 4.90 -23.51
C SER A 12 -8.14 3.60 -22.91
N TYR A 13 -7.59 3.14 -21.80
CA TYR A 13 -7.97 1.86 -21.18
C TYR A 13 -8.52 2.02 -19.76
N ILE A 14 -9.03 3.21 -19.41
CA ILE A 14 -9.34 3.56 -18.02
C ILE A 14 -10.33 2.60 -17.36
N ARG A 15 -11.36 2.18 -18.10
CA ARG A 15 -12.37 1.23 -17.64
C ARG A 15 -11.79 -0.17 -17.40
N PHE A 16 -10.85 -0.60 -18.24
CA PHE A 16 -10.18 -1.88 -18.07
C PHE A 16 -9.26 -1.87 -16.85
N ILE A 17 -8.45 -0.82 -16.70
CA ILE A 17 -7.52 -0.65 -15.58
C ILE A 17 -8.28 -0.54 -14.25
N GLU A 18 -9.41 0.17 -14.25
CA GLU A 18 -10.30 0.26 -13.09
C GLU A 18 -10.90 -1.09 -12.71
N MET A 19 -11.43 -1.84 -13.69
CA MET A 19 -11.96 -3.19 -13.44
C MET A 19 -10.87 -4.13 -12.92
N LEU A 20 -9.65 -4.03 -13.45
CA LEU A 20 -8.50 -4.78 -12.95
C LEU A 20 -8.21 -4.44 -11.48
N GLY A 21 -8.22 -3.15 -11.12
CA GLY A 21 -8.13 -2.67 -9.73
C GLY A 21 -9.21 -3.27 -8.82
N VAL A 22 -10.48 -3.22 -9.24
CA VAL A 22 -11.60 -3.78 -8.47
C VAL A 22 -11.48 -5.30 -8.31
N MET A 23 -11.05 -6.02 -9.35
CA MET A 23 -10.86 -7.47 -9.26
C MET A 23 -9.74 -7.84 -8.29
N MET A 24 -8.64 -7.08 -8.27
CA MET A 24 -7.57 -7.28 -7.29
C MET A 24 -8.06 -7.06 -5.85
N ARG A 25 -8.94 -6.07 -5.64
CA ARG A 25 -9.57 -5.80 -4.34
C ARG A 25 -10.43 -6.98 -3.88
N ILE A 26 -11.31 -7.47 -4.75
CA ILE A 26 -12.20 -8.61 -4.46
C ILE A 26 -11.37 -9.86 -4.15
N PHE A 27 -10.35 -10.14 -4.96
CA PHE A 27 -9.44 -11.27 -4.74
C PHE A 27 -8.73 -11.17 -3.38
N SER A 28 -8.17 -10.01 -3.05
CA SER A 28 -7.47 -9.78 -1.78
C SER A 28 -8.39 -9.99 -0.58
N PHE A 29 -9.59 -9.42 -0.60
CA PHE A 29 -10.55 -9.61 0.50
C PHE A 29 -11.08 -11.04 0.59
N SER A 30 -11.24 -11.73 -0.54
CA SER A 30 -11.67 -13.13 -0.58
C SER A 30 -10.59 -14.06 -0.02
N LEU A 31 -9.32 -13.78 -0.30
CA LEU A 31 -8.20 -14.55 0.23
C LEU A 31 -8.10 -14.39 1.76
N VAL A 32 -8.21 -13.15 2.26
CA VAL A 32 -8.21 -12.86 3.71
C VAL A 32 -9.41 -13.46 4.40
N SER A 33 -10.60 -13.41 3.81
CA SER A 33 -11.81 -13.96 4.44
C SER A 33 -11.76 -15.49 4.54
N TRP A 34 -11.10 -16.17 3.61
CA TRP A 34 -11.00 -17.63 3.61
C TRP A 34 -9.85 -18.16 4.47
N MET A 35 -8.65 -17.57 4.34
CA MET A 35 -7.45 -18.06 5.02
C MET A 35 -7.22 -17.39 6.38
N GLY A 36 -7.92 -16.29 6.68
CA GLY A 36 -7.79 -15.57 7.95
C GLY A 36 -6.33 -15.22 8.28
N ALA A 37 -5.86 -15.68 9.44
CA ALA A 37 -4.51 -15.45 9.93
C ALA A 37 -3.42 -16.23 9.17
N ASP A 38 -3.79 -17.31 8.47
CA ASP A 38 -2.85 -18.13 7.68
C ASP A 38 -2.61 -17.55 6.28
N SER A 39 -3.31 -16.47 5.92
CA SER A 39 -3.07 -15.78 4.66
C SER A 39 -1.63 -15.24 4.60
N PRO A 40 -0.99 -15.21 3.40
CA PRO A 40 0.29 -14.54 3.22
C PRO A 40 0.08 -13.03 3.37
N PHE A 41 0.06 -12.56 4.62
CA PHE A 41 -0.45 -11.24 5.01
C PHE A 41 0.28 -10.13 4.23
N LEU A 42 1.60 -10.18 4.16
CA LEU A 42 2.40 -9.23 3.38
C LEU A 42 2.04 -9.20 1.89
N PHE A 43 1.78 -10.36 1.27
CA PHE A 43 1.39 -10.42 -0.14
C PHE A 43 0.02 -9.78 -0.37
N VAL A 44 -0.97 -10.11 0.47
CA VAL A 44 -2.31 -9.51 0.36
C VAL A 44 -2.24 -7.99 0.52
N TRP A 45 -1.51 -7.50 1.53
CA TRP A 45 -1.37 -6.07 1.77
C TRP A 45 -0.64 -5.34 0.64
N ALA A 46 0.40 -5.96 0.05
CA ALA A 46 1.07 -5.41 -1.12
C ALA A 46 0.15 -5.37 -2.35
N PHE A 47 -0.59 -6.46 -2.60
CA PHE A 47 -1.53 -6.56 -3.71
C PHE A 47 -2.68 -5.56 -3.56
N ASN A 48 -3.19 -5.38 -2.33
CA ASN A 48 -4.23 -4.42 -2.02
C ASN A 48 -3.75 -2.95 -2.12
N THR A 49 -2.50 -2.69 -1.73
CA THR A 49 -1.88 -1.37 -1.90
C THR A 49 -1.69 -1.06 -3.39
N ALA A 50 -1.28 -2.04 -4.20
CA ALA A 50 -1.12 -1.87 -5.64
C ALA A 50 -2.46 -1.53 -6.32
N ASP A 51 -3.56 -2.19 -5.94
CA ASP A 51 -4.89 -1.86 -6.47
C ASP A 51 -5.33 -0.45 -6.09
N ALA A 52 -5.09 -0.05 -4.84
CA ALA A 52 -5.46 1.27 -4.35
C ALA A 52 -4.67 2.38 -5.07
N VAL A 53 -3.41 2.15 -5.42
CA VAL A 53 -2.60 3.09 -6.23
C VAL A 53 -3.19 3.23 -7.64
N ILE A 54 -3.53 2.10 -8.28
CA ILE A 54 -4.10 2.09 -9.64
C ILE A 54 -5.46 2.81 -9.66
N LEU A 55 -6.34 2.49 -8.71
CA LEU A 55 -7.66 3.12 -8.61
C LEU A 55 -7.56 4.61 -8.22
N SER A 56 -6.60 4.99 -7.39
CA SER A 56 -6.32 6.41 -7.09
C SER A 56 -5.93 7.16 -8.36
N TRP A 57 -5.05 6.59 -9.19
CA TRP A 57 -4.64 7.19 -10.45
C TRP A 57 -5.83 7.36 -11.42
N CYS A 58 -6.67 6.33 -11.56
CA CYS A 58 -7.90 6.41 -12.36
C CYS A 58 -8.90 7.43 -11.82
N ALA A 59 -9.09 7.52 -10.50
CA ALA A 59 -10.02 8.46 -9.87
C ALA A 59 -9.55 9.92 -10.03
N ILE A 60 -8.24 10.18 -9.88
CA ILE A 60 -7.65 11.50 -10.10
C ILE A 60 -7.85 11.94 -11.56
N LEU A 61 -7.61 11.05 -12.53
CA LEU A 61 -7.85 11.32 -13.96
C LEU A 61 -9.32 11.60 -14.26
N LYS A 62 -10.26 10.96 -13.55
CA LYS A 62 -11.71 11.20 -13.65
C LYS A 62 -12.20 12.40 -12.82
N LYS A 63 -11.32 13.05 -12.05
CA LYS A 63 -11.66 14.12 -11.08
C LYS A 63 -12.71 13.69 -10.04
N ASP A 64 -12.69 12.42 -9.65
CA ASP A 64 -13.60 11.88 -8.64
C ASP A 64 -12.99 11.98 -7.24
N SER A 65 -13.31 13.07 -6.54
CA SER A 65 -12.74 13.35 -5.21
C SER A 65 -13.07 12.30 -4.15
N ALA A 66 -14.27 11.71 -4.20
CA ALA A 66 -14.70 10.71 -3.22
C ALA A 66 -13.89 9.42 -3.37
N TYR A 67 -13.74 8.93 -4.61
CA TYR A 67 -12.93 7.75 -4.89
C TYR A 67 -11.44 8.01 -4.75
N THR A 68 -10.95 9.21 -5.06
CA THR A 68 -9.55 9.57 -4.77
C THR A 68 -9.27 9.50 -3.28
N LEU A 69 -10.11 10.12 -2.44
CA LEU A 69 -9.94 10.09 -0.99
C LEU A 69 -9.96 8.65 -0.45
N LEU A 70 -10.96 7.86 -0.86
CA LEU A 70 -11.11 6.47 -0.43
C LEU A 70 -9.88 5.64 -0.80
N ASN A 71 -9.45 5.69 -2.06
CA ASN A 71 -8.35 4.83 -2.52
C ASN A 71 -7.00 5.28 -1.94
N VAL A 72 -6.77 6.58 -1.78
CA VAL A 72 -5.55 7.09 -1.10
C VAL A 72 -5.54 6.67 0.37
N PHE A 73 -6.68 6.71 1.05
CA PHE A 73 -6.81 6.16 2.41
C PHE A 73 -6.40 4.68 2.44
N TRP A 74 -6.88 3.87 1.51
CA TRP A 74 -6.49 2.46 1.41
C TRP A 74 -5.00 2.24 1.13
N VAL A 75 -4.33 3.13 0.39
CA VAL A 75 -2.86 3.10 0.25
C VAL A 75 -2.19 3.28 1.61
N LEU A 76 -2.65 4.23 2.43
CA LEU A 76 -2.08 4.47 3.77
C LEU A 76 -2.27 3.28 4.70
N VAL A 77 -3.50 2.75 4.76
CA VAL A 77 -3.81 1.53 5.54
C VAL A 77 -2.97 0.36 5.03
N GLY A 78 -2.80 0.27 3.71
CA GLY A 78 -1.93 -0.68 3.02
C GLY A 78 -0.50 -0.72 3.55
N ILE A 79 0.12 0.46 3.59
CA ILE A 79 1.49 0.65 4.10
C ILE A 79 1.57 0.28 5.59
N VAL A 80 0.60 0.72 6.40
CA VAL A 80 0.56 0.37 7.83
C VAL A 80 0.42 -1.14 8.03
N GLY A 81 -0.42 -1.80 7.22
CA GLY A 81 -0.60 -3.24 7.23
C GLY A 81 0.70 -3.99 6.91
N MET A 82 1.42 -3.57 5.87
CA MET A 82 2.73 -4.13 5.53
C MET A 82 3.77 -3.90 6.64
N LEU A 83 3.85 -2.69 7.22
CA LEU A 83 4.77 -2.39 8.32
C LEU A 83 4.51 -3.27 9.54
N ARG A 84 3.24 -3.53 9.87
CA ARG A 84 2.86 -4.44 10.97
C ARG A 84 3.15 -5.91 10.67
N ALA A 85 3.04 -6.31 9.41
CA ALA A 85 3.23 -7.69 8.97
C ALA A 85 4.71 -8.04 8.76
N SER A 86 5.51 -7.06 8.33
CA SER A 86 6.96 -7.17 8.38
C SER A 86 7.38 -7.20 9.85
N SER A 87 8.26 -8.12 10.22
CA SER A 87 8.84 -8.22 11.57
C SER A 87 9.61 -6.97 12.03
N LEU A 88 9.63 -5.91 11.20
CA LEU A 88 10.00 -4.54 11.55
C LEU A 88 8.93 -3.92 12.47
N SER A 89 8.77 -4.50 13.64
CA SER A 89 7.92 -3.95 14.69
C SER A 89 8.47 -2.56 15.03
N PHE A 90 7.60 -1.57 15.22
CA PHE A 90 7.98 -0.24 15.73
C PHE A 90 8.85 -0.34 17.00
N LEU A 91 8.69 -1.43 17.75
CA LEU A 91 9.50 -1.81 18.90
C LEU A 91 10.95 -2.19 18.54
N ALA A 92 11.19 -2.88 17.41
CA ALA A 92 12.52 -3.21 16.90
C ALA A 92 13.27 -1.95 16.44
N ILE A 93 12.57 -1.02 15.79
CA ILE A 93 13.14 0.30 15.43
C ILE A 93 13.46 1.10 16.69
N LYS A 94 12.53 1.18 17.65
CA LYS A 94 12.77 1.84 18.94
C LYS A 94 13.96 1.21 19.67
N ALA A 95 14.05 -0.12 19.72
CA ALA A 95 15.13 -0.85 20.38
C ALA A 95 16.48 -0.61 19.71
N ALA A 96 16.54 -0.64 18.38
CA ALA A 96 17.75 -0.36 17.62
C ALA A 96 18.24 1.08 17.82
N VAL A 97 17.33 2.06 17.83
CA VAL A 97 17.66 3.46 18.12
C VAL A 97 18.14 3.62 19.57
N LEU A 98 17.48 2.98 20.53
CA LEU A 98 17.90 3.04 21.94
C LEU A 98 19.28 2.40 22.15
N GLN A 99 19.56 1.26 21.49
CA GLN A 99 20.86 0.60 21.52
C GLN A 99 21.95 1.47 20.88
N TRP A 100 21.66 2.11 19.75
CA TRP A 100 22.60 3.02 19.10
C TRP A 100 22.90 4.25 19.96
N LEU A 101 21.88 4.83 20.60
CA LEU A 101 22.04 5.92 21.56
C LEU A 101 22.86 5.48 22.78
N ALA A 102 22.56 4.32 23.36
CA ALA A 102 23.32 3.77 24.49
C ALA A 102 24.79 3.51 24.13
N HIS A 103 25.06 2.98 22.94
CA HIS A 103 26.43 2.74 22.49
C HIS A 103 27.21 4.05 22.29
N THR A 104 26.58 5.07 21.72
CA THR A 104 27.21 6.39 21.52
C THR A 104 27.47 7.14 22.83
N THR A 105 26.59 7.02 23.84
CA THR A 105 26.86 7.60 25.16
C THR A 105 28.02 6.93 25.90
N ASN A 106 28.21 5.62 25.75
CA ASN A 106 29.33 4.90 26.38
C ASN A 106 30.68 5.17 25.69
N LEU A 107 30.70 5.72 24.48
CA LEU A 107 31.92 6.12 23.77
C LEU A 107 32.36 7.57 24.11
N LEU A 108 31.51 8.33 24.79
CA LEU A 108 31.73 9.73 25.16
C LEU A 108 32.08 9.92 26.66
N THR A 109 32.15 8.83 27.42
CA THR A 109 32.60 8.77 28.84
C THR A 109 33.90 8.00 28.94
#